data_AF-A0A7S6VFS7-F1
#
_entry.id   AF-A0A7S6VFS7-F1
#
_cell.length_a   1.000
_cell.length_b   1.000
_cell.length_c   1.000
_cell.angle_alpha   90.00
_cell.angle_beta   90.00
_cell.angle_gamma   90.00
#
_symmetry.space_group_name_H-M   'P 1'
#
loop_
_entity.id
_entity.type
_entity.pdbx_description
1 polymer ?
#
loop_
_entity_poly.entity_id
_entity_poly.type
_entity_poly.pdbx_seq_one_letter_code
_entity_poly.pdbx_strand_id
1 'polypeptide(L)'
;MILMSIFVIPLLFIFPIIGFFSLFFDLIYQKKGYVFILLMAIVLFFWVGLNYVPDTDSDLVRYFDIVQLDSGYTLNYFYNNLISSGNAINIVQESLFFFVSRFNNLQLLPAITTSLVFFSGFFVFLNAKKMTNSSSIFKILALCTFLSLMRIDIAAGNVRNISAVSLITIGIISYDMLGKSYFIQLLFFILGLSMHIGALPIVVIKLVIDLLYSLYKSKWLIFWGLMVLSAVSFILFIKLGIFDTAIGKFNEYSTGDVATSAWFQILQNSIKFKIYKYLIVLYLFFTIFLSWQQYFKFKSLRKINLFYIITSILTLIFALVQPGSTFLRYFYLQVLLSSLIIMNHYDRVKNKDVFILINIFFIAVFLYYQIYYIGINIDESKFFKDTFLYPIWFEE
;
A
#
# COMPACT_ATOMS: atom_id res chain seq x y z
N MET A 1 -15.87 -12.59 27.57
CA MET A 1 -15.63 -11.79 26.34
C MET A 1 -14.47 -12.30 25.47
N ILE A 2 -13.44 -12.94 26.03
CA ILE A 2 -12.30 -13.53 25.27
C ILE A 2 -12.69 -14.77 24.46
N LEU A 3 -13.69 -15.55 24.91
CA LEU A 3 -14.15 -16.75 24.18
C LEU A 3 -14.82 -16.44 22.83
N MET A 4 -15.53 -15.31 22.66
CA MET A 4 -16.13 -14.95 21.36
C MET A 4 -15.09 -14.52 20.30
N SER A 5 -13.87 -14.15 20.69
CA SER A 5 -12.80 -13.81 19.74
C SER A 5 -12.25 -15.06 19.02
N ILE A 6 -12.11 -16.17 19.74
CA ILE A 6 -11.47 -17.37 19.21
C ILE A 6 -12.33 -18.06 18.14
N PHE A 7 -13.67 -17.99 18.23
CA PHE A 7 -14.57 -18.61 17.26
C PHE A 7 -14.68 -17.88 15.91
N VAL A 8 -14.24 -16.62 15.81
CA VAL A 8 -14.38 -15.85 14.56
C VAL A 8 -13.30 -16.20 13.53
N ILE A 9 -12.12 -16.66 13.96
CA ILE A 9 -11.10 -17.15 13.04
C ILE A 9 -11.58 -18.45 12.35
N PRO A 10 -12.05 -19.50 13.07
CA PRO A 10 -12.71 -20.65 12.47
C PRO A 10 -13.91 -20.27 11.58
N LEU A 11 -14.69 -19.26 11.94
CA LEU A 11 -15.80 -18.77 11.10
C LEU A 11 -15.32 -18.21 9.75
N LEU A 12 -14.12 -17.64 9.63
CA LEU A 12 -13.57 -17.31 8.30
C LEU A 12 -13.33 -18.58 7.47
N PHE A 13 -12.93 -19.68 8.10
CA PHE A 13 -12.70 -20.93 7.37
C PHE A 13 -14.01 -21.64 6.96
N ILE A 14 -15.11 -21.44 7.70
CA ILE A 14 -16.44 -22.04 7.40
C ILE A 14 -17.30 -21.11 6.52
N PHE A 15 -17.37 -19.81 6.86
CA PHE A 15 -18.23 -18.79 6.26
C PHE A 15 -17.48 -17.46 6.07
N PRO A 16 -16.67 -17.32 5.01
CA PRO A 16 -15.82 -16.15 4.77
C PRO A 16 -16.58 -14.81 4.78
N ILE A 17 -17.80 -14.77 4.23
CA ILE A 17 -18.68 -13.58 4.23
C ILE A 17 -19.03 -13.13 5.65
N ILE A 18 -19.38 -14.07 6.54
CA ILE A 18 -19.72 -13.74 7.93
C ILE A 18 -18.48 -13.24 8.66
N GLY A 19 -17.32 -13.85 8.41
CA GLY A 19 -16.04 -13.39 8.94
C GLY A 19 -15.68 -11.98 8.48
N PHE A 20 -15.93 -11.65 7.20
CA PHE A 20 -15.76 -10.31 6.64
C PHE A 20 -16.64 -9.27 7.35
N PHE A 21 -17.95 -9.52 7.48
CA PHE A 21 -18.86 -8.61 8.18
C PHE A 21 -18.51 -8.47 9.67
N SER A 22 -18.08 -9.55 10.33
CA SER A 22 -17.60 -9.48 11.71
C SER A 22 -16.35 -8.60 11.83
N LEU A 23 -15.39 -8.71 10.90
CA LEU A 23 -14.20 -7.87 10.90
C LEU A 23 -14.56 -6.40 10.74
N PHE A 24 -15.49 -6.06 9.84
CA PHE A 24 -15.98 -4.70 9.66
C PHE A 24 -16.61 -4.15 10.92
N PHE A 25 -17.48 -4.92 11.56
CA PHE A 25 -18.12 -4.50 12.80
C PHE A 25 -17.09 -4.27 13.91
N ASP A 26 -16.11 -5.16 14.04
CA ASP A 26 -15.03 -5.03 15.02
C ASP A 26 -14.09 -3.86 14.70
N LEU A 27 -13.83 -3.54 13.43
CA LEU A 27 -13.07 -2.34 13.02
C LEU A 27 -13.77 -1.04 13.46
N ILE A 28 -15.07 -0.93 13.16
CA ILE A 28 -15.86 0.28 13.44
C ILE A 28 -16.05 0.49 14.95
N TYR A 29 -16.39 -0.56 15.69
CA TYR A 29 -16.76 -0.46 17.10
C TYR A 29 -15.63 -0.87 18.08
N GLN A 30 -14.56 -1.52 17.61
CA GLN A 30 -13.44 -2.03 18.45
C GLN A 30 -13.92 -2.86 19.65
N LYS A 31 -14.90 -3.76 19.42
CA LYS A 31 -15.33 -4.69 20.46
C LYS A 31 -14.26 -5.73 20.81
N LYS A 32 -13.31 -5.95 19.90
CA LYS A 32 -12.19 -6.88 20.06
C LYS A 32 -10.84 -6.17 20.13
N GLY A 33 -9.83 -6.89 20.61
CA GLY A 33 -8.47 -6.39 20.75
C GLY A 33 -7.83 -5.99 19.42
N TYR A 34 -6.98 -4.97 19.47
CA TYR A 34 -6.24 -4.43 18.32
C TYR A 34 -5.51 -5.51 17.49
N VAL A 35 -4.78 -6.40 18.19
CA VAL A 35 -4.01 -7.48 17.57
C VAL A 35 -4.93 -8.48 16.87
N PHE A 36 -6.07 -8.80 17.49
CA PHE A 36 -7.05 -9.73 16.92
C PHE A 36 -7.59 -9.23 15.57
N ILE A 37 -7.96 -7.94 15.50
CA ILE A 37 -8.48 -7.33 14.27
C ILE A 37 -7.45 -7.39 13.14
N LEU A 38 -6.18 -7.13 13.44
CA LEU A 38 -5.11 -7.19 12.44
C LEU A 38 -4.82 -8.63 11.98
N LEU A 39 -4.83 -9.60 12.88
CA LEU A 39 -4.66 -11.02 12.52
C LEU A 39 -5.80 -11.50 11.63
N MET A 40 -7.04 -11.12 11.94
CA MET A 40 -8.20 -11.41 11.12
C MET A 40 -8.09 -10.84 9.70
N ALA A 41 -7.56 -9.62 9.58
CA ALA A 41 -7.31 -9.01 8.29
C ALA A 41 -6.25 -9.76 7.48
N ILE A 42 -5.17 -10.20 8.13
CA ILE A 42 -4.15 -11.03 7.49
C ILE A 42 -4.80 -12.29 6.93
N VAL A 43 -5.54 -13.06 7.75
CA VAL A 43 -6.16 -14.32 7.30
C VAL A 43 -7.15 -14.10 6.16
N LEU A 44 -8.04 -13.12 6.29
CA LEU A 44 -9.04 -12.83 5.26
C LEU A 44 -8.38 -12.45 3.94
N PHE A 45 -7.46 -11.48 3.95
CA PHE A 45 -6.87 -11.00 2.70
C PHE A 45 -5.81 -11.95 2.14
N PHE A 46 -5.21 -12.81 2.97
CA PHE A 46 -4.42 -13.95 2.50
C PHE A 46 -5.29 -14.87 1.64
N TRP A 47 -6.50 -15.19 2.10
CA TRP A 47 -7.45 -16.00 1.35
C TRP A 47 -7.90 -15.33 0.06
N VAL A 48 -8.20 -14.02 0.10
CA VAL A 48 -8.51 -13.25 -1.12
C VAL A 48 -7.36 -13.34 -2.13
N GLY A 49 -6.12 -13.17 -1.72
CA GLY A 49 -4.97 -13.24 -2.62
C GLY A 49 -4.67 -14.66 -3.12
N LEU A 50 -4.93 -15.71 -2.34
CA LEU A 50 -4.77 -17.10 -2.79
C LEU A 50 -5.70 -17.44 -3.97
N ASN A 51 -6.93 -16.92 -3.95
CA ASN A 51 -7.90 -17.17 -5.01
C ASN A 51 -7.71 -16.25 -6.23
N TYR A 52 -6.77 -15.30 -6.18
CA TYR A 52 -6.48 -14.41 -7.29
C TYR A 52 -5.64 -15.11 -8.36
N VAL A 53 -6.27 -15.51 -9.47
CA VAL A 53 -5.61 -16.14 -10.61
C VAL A 53 -5.67 -15.21 -11.83
N PRO A 54 -4.55 -14.61 -12.27
CA PRO A 54 -4.54 -13.65 -13.37
C PRO A 54 -4.85 -14.31 -14.72
N ASP A 55 -5.67 -13.65 -15.56
CA ASP A 55 -6.21 -14.20 -16.81
C ASP A 55 -5.19 -14.23 -17.96
N THR A 56 -4.39 -13.18 -18.16
CA THR A 56 -3.08 -13.13 -18.89
C THR A 56 -2.59 -11.66 -18.99
N ASP A 57 -1.30 -11.41 -19.30
CA ASP A 57 -0.67 -10.08 -19.43
C ASP A 57 -0.71 -9.16 -18.18
N SER A 58 -0.21 -9.67 -17.05
CA SER A 58 0.04 -8.85 -15.85
C SER A 58 1.46 -8.97 -15.32
N ASP A 59 1.90 -7.97 -14.54
CA ASP A 59 3.18 -8.01 -13.82
C ASP A 59 3.28 -9.24 -12.91
N LEU A 60 2.16 -9.75 -12.41
CA LEU A 60 2.12 -10.96 -11.60
C LEU A 60 2.50 -12.22 -12.37
N VAL A 61 2.07 -12.34 -13.63
CA VAL A 61 2.48 -13.45 -14.51
C VAL A 61 4.00 -13.45 -14.68
N ARG A 62 4.61 -12.28 -14.90
CA ARG A 62 6.07 -12.15 -14.96
C ARG A 62 6.75 -12.57 -13.66
N TYR A 63 6.14 -12.29 -12.50
CA TYR A 63 6.68 -12.73 -11.21
C TYR A 63 6.54 -14.23 -11.04
N PHE A 64 5.47 -14.84 -11.56
CA PHE A 64 5.32 -16.29 -11.56
C PHE A 64 6.42 -16.97 -12.35
N ASP A 65 6.81 -16.44 -13.51
CA ASP A 65 7.94 -16.96 -14.29
C ASP A 65 9.25 -16.95 -13.48
N ILE A 66 9.52 -15.85 -12.75
CA ILE A 66 10.71 -15.74 -11.89
C ILE A 66 10.66 -16.77 -10.76
N VAL A 67 9.51 -16.89 -10.08
CA VAL A 67 9.33 -17.87 -8.99
C VAL A 67 9.50 -19.30 -9.50
N GLN A 68 9.01 -19.62 -10.70
CA GLN A 68 9.19 -20.92 -11.32
C GLN A 68 10.66 -21.20 -11.65
N LEU A 69 11.39 -20.22 -12.19
CA LEU A 69 12.83 -20.34 -12.45
C LEU A 69 13.61 -20.61 -11.15
N ASP A 70 13.27 -19.88 -10.08
CA ASP A 70 13.92 -20.03 -8.79
C ASP A 70 13.69 -21.41 -8.17
N SER A 71 12.61 -22.12 -8.52
CA SER A 71 12.30 -23.47 -8.01
C SER A 71 13.46 -24.47 -8.20
N GLY A 72 14.25 -24.31 -9.28
CA GLY A 72 15.43 -25.14 -9.57
C GLY A 72 16.68 -24.76 -8.79
N TYR A 73 16.71 -23.62 -8.10
CA TYR A 73 17.89 -23.12 -7.40
C TYR A 73 18.05 -23.73 -6.00
N THR A 74 19.30 -24.03 -5.64
CA THR A 74 19.67 -24.29 -4.24
C THR A 74 19.84 -22.98 -3.48
N LEU A 75 19.77 -23.02 -2.14
CA LEU A 75 19.97 -21.81 -1.31
C LEU A 75 21.33 -21.14 -1.57
N ASN A 76 22.39 -21.93 -1.72
CA ASN A 76 23.72 -21.41 -2.01
C ASN A 76 23.79 -20.76 -3.39
N TYR A 77 23.17 -21.37 -4.40
CA TYR A 77 23.12 -20.80 -5.74
C TYR A 77 22.33 -19.47 -5.74
N PHE A 78 21.18 -19.44 -5.05
CA PHE A 78 20.37 -18.22 -4.90
C PHE A 78 21.20 -17.06 -4.30
N TYR A 79 21.87 -17.28 -3.17
CA TYR A 79 22.67 -16.22 -2.55
C TYR A 79 23.84 -15.77 -3.41
N ASN A 80 24.55 -16.71 -4.04
CA ASN A 80 25.65 -16.38 -4.92
C ASN A 80 25.17 -15.56 -6.12
N ASN A 81 24.06 -15.96 -6.73
CA ASN A 81 23.44 -15.26 -7.86
C ASN A 81 22.94 -13.85 -7.47
N LEU A 82 22.37 -13.72 -6.28
CA LEU A 82 21.89 -12.44 -5.75
C LEU A 82 23.03 -11.43 -5.56
N ILE A 83 24.18 -11.89 -5.07
CA ILE A 83 25.37 -11.06 -4.89
C ILE A 83 26.02 -10.74 -6.24
N SER A 84 26.16 -11.73 -7.14
CA SER A 84 26.86 -11.56 -8.41
C SER A 84 26.08 -10.77 -9.45
N SER A 85 24.73 -10.78 -9.41
CA SER A 85 23.87 -10.09 -10.37
C SER A 85 23.77 -8.57 -10.16
N GLY A 86 24.37 -8.02 -9.09
CA GLY A 86 24.22 -6.60 -8.74
C GLY A 86 22.82 -6.22 -8.24
N ASN A 87 21.89 -7.18 -8.14
CA ASN A 87 20.53 -6.96 -7.66
C ASN A 87 20.40 -6.99 -6.12
N ALA A 88 21.52 -6.94 -5.39
CA ALA A 88 21.55 -7.04 -3.93
C ALA A 88 20.65 -6.02 -3.22
N ILE A 89 20.33 -4.89 -3.85
CA ILE A 89 19.36 -3.94 -3.28
C ILE A 89 17.96 -4.53 -3.13
N ASN A 90 17.52 -5.36 -4.08
CA ASN A 90 16.18 -5.97 -4.11
C ASN A 90 16.11 -7.27 -3.29
N ILE A 91 16.98 -7.44 -2.27
CA ILE A 91 17.11 -8.70 -1.54
C ILE A 91 15.80 -9.20 -0.92
N VAL A 92 14.93 -8.31 -0.46
CA VAL A 92 13.65 -8.71 0.15
C VAL A 92 12.70 -9.24 -0.93
N GLN A 93 12.66 -8.60 -2.10
CA GLN A 93 11.89 -9.08 -3.24
C GLN A 93 12.36 -10.47 -3.68
N GLU A 94 13.66 -10.63 -3.96
CA GLU A 94 14.22 -11.90 -4.45
C GLU A 94 14.08 -13.01 -3.39
N SER A 95 14.25 -12.68 -2.11
CA SER A 95 14.04 -13.65 -1.02
C SER A 95 12.58 -14.07 -0.90
N LEU A 96 11.63 -13.17 -1.15
CA LEU A 96 10.20 -13.51 -1.18
C LEU A 96 9.89 -14.45 -2.35
N PHE A 97 10.41 -14.17 -3.54
CA PHE A 97 10.22 -15.03 -4.71
C PHE A 97 10.83 -16.42 -4.49
N PHE A 98 12.06 -16.47 -4.00
CA PHE A 98 12.72 -17.72 -3.65
C PHE A 98 11.95 -18.49 -2.57
N PHE A 99 11.47 -17.82 -1.52
CA PHE A 99 10.64 -18.47 -0.48
C PHE A 99 9.37 -19.09 -1.08
N VAL A 100 8.61 -18.34 -1.89
CA VAL A 100 7.39 -18.84 -2.54
C VAL A 100 7.69 -20.03 -3.46
N SER A 101 8.83 -20.01 -4.17
CA SER A 101 9.23 -21.10 -5.06
C SER A 101 9.37 -22.46 -4.35
N ARG A 102 9.60 -22.47 -3.03
CA ARG A 102 9.72 -23.71 -2.25
C ARG A 102 8.41 -24.45 -2.02
N PHE A 103 7.26 -23.77 -2.20
CA PHE A 103 5.94 -24.32 -1.92
C PHE A 103 5.21 -24.82 -3.17
N ASN A 104 5.78 -24.63 -4.37
CA ASN A 104 5.14 -24.95 -5.65
C ASN A 104 3.72 -24.36 -5.80
N ASN A 105 3.45 -23.26 -5.12
CA ASN A 105 2.16 -22.56 -5.17
C ASN A 105 2.42 -21.08 -5.43
N LEU A 106 2.18 -20.67 -6.68
CA LEU A 106 2.43 -19.31 -7.16
C LEU A 106 1.49 -18.29 -6.50
N GLN A 107 0.29 -18.72 -6.14
CA GLN A 107 -0.76 -17.89 -5.53
C GLN A 107 -0.39 -17.47 -4.09
N LEU A 108 0.63 -18.06 -3.47
CA LEU A 108 1.19 -17.54 -2.22
C LEU A 108 1.74 -16.12 -2.37
N LEU A 109 2.22 -15.75 -3.56
CA LEU A 109 2.76 -14.41 -3.80
C LEU A 109 1.69 -13.31 -3.70
N PRO A 110 0.55 -13.38 -4.44
CA PRO A 110 -0.55 -12.45 -4.25
C PRO A 110 -1.18 -12.56 -2.86
N ALA A 111 -1.21 -13.74 -2.23
CA ALA A 111 -1.70 -13.92 -0.86
C ALA A 111 -0.89 -13.14 0.19
N ILE A 112 0.44 -13.26 0.16
CA ILE A 112 1.33 -12.52 1.08
C ILE A 112 1.20 -11.01 0.84
N THR A 113 1.16 -10.61 -0.43
CA THR A 113 1.10 -9.19 -0.83
C THR A 113 -0.21 -8.55 -0.35
N THR A 114 -1.36 -9.12 -0.72
CA THR A 114 -2.68 -8.61 -0.31
C THR A 114 -2.79 -8.55 1.21
N SER A 115 -2.35 -9.58 1.92
CA SER A 115 -2.29 -9.58 3.40
C SER A 115 -1.53 -8.39 3.96
N LEU A 116 -0.31 -8.14 3.46
CA LEU A 116 0.54 -7.03 3.89
C LEU A 116 -0.11 -5.66 3.63
N VAL A 117 -0.73 -5.50 2.45
CA VAL A 117 -1.37 -4.24 2.03
C VAL A 117 -2.57 -3.91 2.90
N PHE A 118 -3.49 -4.87 3.07
CA PHE A 118 -4.69 -4.65 3.89
C PHE A 118 -4.36 -4.59 5.38
N PHE A 119 -3.36 -5.34 5.85
CA PHE A 119 -2.79 -5.15 7.18
C PHE A 119 -2.30 -3.71 7.37
N SER A 120 -1.52 -3.16 6.44
CA SER A 120 -1.00 -1.79 6.51
C SER A 120 -2.13 -0.75 6.53
N GLY A 121 -3.12 -0.88 5.65
CA GLY A 121 -4.27 0.03 5.62
C GLY A 121 -5.12 -0.02 6.89
N PHE A 122 -5.41 -1.21 7.43
CA PHE A 122 -6.13 -1.32 8.70
C PHE A 122 -5.29 -0.91 9.91
N PHE A 123 -3.97 -1.10 9.86
CA PHE A 123 -3.05 -0.56 10.84
C PHE A 123 -3.13 0.97 10.87
N VAL A 124 -3.14 1.64 9.72
CA VAL A 124 -3.36 3.10 9.64
C VAL A 124 -4.74 3.46 10.19
N PHE A 125 -5.80 2.77 9.76
CA PHE A 125 -7.18 3.02 10.21
C PHE A 125 -7.33 2.94 11.73
N LEU A 126 -6.83 1.87 12.35
CA LEU A 126 -6.94 1.64 13.79
C LEU A 126 -6.17 2.69 14.60
N ASN A 127 -5.02 3.16 14.09
CA ASN A 127 -4.24 4.21 14.75
C ASN A 127 -4.84 5.61 14.52
N ALA A 128 -5.40 5.88 13.35
CA ALA A 128 -6.19 7.08 13.08
C ALA A 128 -7.40 7.18 14.04
N LYS A 129 -8.08 6.06 14.28
CA LYS A 129 -9.18 5.98 15.26
C LYS A 129 -8.76 6.34 16.68
N LYS A 130 -7.59 5.91 17.15
CA LYS A 130 -7.12 6.24 18.50
C LYS A 130 -6.82 7.73 18.68
N MET A 131 -6.46 8.41 17.61
CA MET A 131 -6.11 9.83 17.63
C MET A 131 -7.31 10.75 17.39
N THR A 132 -8.48 10.19 17.05
CA THR A 132 -9.65 10.97 16.63
C THR A 132 -10.92 10.56 17.36
N ASN A 133 -11.67 11.55 17.83
CA ASN A 133 -13.02 11.35 18.36
C ASN A 133 -14.07 11.29 17.23
N SER A 134 -13.73 10.63 16.12
CA SER A 134 -14.57 10.53 14.92
C SER A 134 -15.87 9.76 15.21
N SER A 135 -17.01 10.22 14.68
CA SER A 135 -18.25 9.41 14.69
C SER A 135 -18.08 8.11 13.90
N SER A 136 -19.00 7.18 14.17
CA SER A 136 -19.10 5.92 13.42
C SER A 136 -19.30 6.14 11.93
N ILE A 137 -20.04 7.18 11.50
CA ILE A 137 -20.26 7.47 10.07
C ILE A 137 -18.93 7.76 9.37
N PHE A 138 -18.07 8.59 9.95
CA PHE A 138 -16.78 8.94 9.34
C PHE A 138 -15.77 7.79 9.41
N LYS A 139 -15.87 6.93 10.44
CA LYS A 139 -15.14 5.66 10.49
C LYS A 139 -15.56 4.74 9.35
N ILE A 140 -16.86 4.61 9.09
CA ILE A 140 -17.40 3.80 7.98
C ILE A 140 -16.93 4.38 6.65
N LEU A 141 -17.09 5.69 6.44
CA LEU A 141 -16.62 6.36 5.21
C LEU A 141 -15.12 6.16 4.98
N ALA A 142 -14.29 6.36 6.01
CA ALA A 142 -12.85 6.16 5.90
C ALA A 142 -12.47 4.72 5.53
N LEU A 143 -13.14 3.72 6.12
CA LEU A 143 -12.92 2.32 5.82
C LEU A 143 -13.38 1.97 4.40
N CYS A 144 -14.60 2.37 4.03
CA CYS A 144 -15.15 2.14 2.69
C CYS A 144 -14.32 2.84 1.61
N THR A 145 -13.84 4.07 1.86
CA THR A 145 -12.96 4.78 0.93
C THR A 145 -11.65 4.03 0.74
N PHE A 146 -10.98 3.61 1.82
CA PHE A 146 -9.76 2.80 1.72
C PHE A 146 -10.00 1.52 0.90
N LEU A 147 -11.07 0.77 1.21
CA LEU A 147 -11.37 -0.49 0.53
C LEU A 147 -11.78 -0.30 -0.93
N SER A 148 -12.48 0.78 -1.27
CA SER A 148 -12.86 1.09 -2.66
C SER A 148 -11.67 1.53 -3.51
N LEU A 149 -10.72 2.26 -2.91
CA LEU A 149 -9.53 2.75 -3.58
C LEU A 149 -8.44 1.68 -3.73
N MET A 150 -8.28 0.81 -2.73
CA MET A 150 -7.32 -0.29 -2.75
C MET A 150 -7.93 -1.47 -3.52
N ARG A 151 -7.94 -1.38 -4.84
CA ARG A 151 -8.44 -2.45 -5.69
C ARG A 151 -7.67 -3.75 -5.47
N ILE A 152 -8.40 -4.85 -5.41
CA ILE A 152 -7.84 -6.19 -5.18
C ILE A 152 -6.83 -6.55 -6.28
N ASP A 153 -7.13 -6.26 -7.54
CA ASP A 153 -6.25 -6.57 -8.67
C ASP A 153 -4.92 -5.81 -8.61
N ILE A 154 -4.93 -4.58 -8.06
CA ILE A 154 -3.70 -3.82 -7.80
C ILE A 154 -2.91 -4.44 -6.65
N ALA A 155 -3.59 -4.76 -5.55
CA ALA A 155 -2.97 -5.34 -4.36
C ALA A 155 -2.38 -6.73 -4.62
N ALA A 156 -3.03 -7.55 -5.46
CA ALA A 156 -2.55 -8.88 -5.85
C ALA A 156 -1.56 -8.82 -7.02
N GLY A 157 -1.82 -7.96 -8.01
CA GLY A 157 -1.07 -7.91 -9.26
C GLY A 157 0.25 -7.14 -9.21
N ASN A 158 0.40 -6.17 -8.29
CA ASN A 158 1.56 -5.26 -8.24
C ASN A 158 2.47 -5.49 -7.02
N VAL A 159 2.87 -6.75 -6.84
CA VAL A 159 3.60 -7.29 -5.68
C VAL A 159 4.69 -6.36 -5.14
N ARG A 160 5.63 -5.95 -6.01
CA ARG A 160 6.81 -5.18 -5.61
C ARG A 160 6.48 -3.77 -5.12
N ASN A 161 5.74 -3.00 -5.93
CA ASN A 161 5.46 -1.60 -5.64
C ASN A 161 4.55 -1.46 -4.41
N ILE A 162 3.46 -2.23 -4.36
CA ILE A 162 2.46 -2.08 -3.31
C ILE A 162 2.99 -2.55 -1.95
N SER A 163 3.81 -3.62 -1.94
CA SER A 163 4.48 -4.09 -0.72
C SER A 163 5.50 -3.08 -0.20
N ALA A 164 6.31 -2.49 -1.10
CA ALA A 164 7.27 -1.46 -0.73
C ALA A 164 6.59 -0.27 -0.04
N VAL A 165 5.53 0.26 -0.66
CA VAL A 165 4.76 1.38 -0.11
C VAL A 165 4.04 1.01 1.19
N SER A 166 3.55 -0.23 1.31
CA SER A 166 2.89 -0.72 2.52
C SER A 166 3.84 -0.79 3.71
N LEU A 167 5.06 -1.30 3.51
CA LEU A 167 6.12 -1.35 4.52
C LEU A 167 6.55 0.06 4.94
N ILE A 168 6.80 0.94 3.97
CA ILE A 168 7.16 2.34 4.22
C ILE A 168 6.07 3.04 5.03
N THR A 169 4.80 2.80 4.72
CA THR A 169 3.67 3.36 5.46
C THR A 169 3.65 2.89 6.92
N ILE A 170 3.89 1.60 7.19
CA ILE A 170 4.02 1.09 8.56
C ILE A 170 5.16 1.80 9.31
N GLY A 171 6.31 2.01 8.67
CA GLY A 171 7.44 2.74 9.23
C GLY A 171 7.09 4.19 9.59
N ILE A 172 6.39 4.89 8.70
CA ILE A 172 5.93 6.27 8.90
C ILE A 172 4.99 6.37 10.11
N ILE A 173 3.96 5.54 10.15
CA ILE A 173 2.95 5.56 11.22
C ILE A 173 3.58 5.16 12.56
N SER A 174 4.48 4.19 12.56
CA SER A 174 5.17 3.76 13.78
C SER A 174 5.98 4.88 14.42
N TYR A 175 6.70 5.68 13.64
CA TYR A 175 7.47 6.80 14.17
C TYR A 175 6.61 8.03 14.44
N ASP A 176 5.84 8.50 13.46
CA ASP A 176 5.14 9.78 13.55
C ASP A 176 3.88 9.74 14.42
N MET A 177 3.20 8.60 14.52
CA MET A 177 1.96 8.48 15.32
C MET A 177 2.19 7.71 16.63
N LEU A 178 2.93 6.61 16.59
CA LEU A 178 3.14 5.76 17.78
C LEU A 178 4.36 6.15 18.61
N GLY A 179 5.18 7.11 18.15
CA GLY A 179 6.38 7.57 18.85
C GLY A 179 7.43 6.47 19.05
N LYS A 180 7.44 5.45 18.17
CA LYS A 180 8.45 4.40 18.19
C LYS A 180 9.82 4.96 17.81
N SER A 181 10.88 4.17 17.99
CA SER A 181 12.23 4.60 17.65
C SER A 181 12.38 4.88 16.16
N TYR A 182 13.24 5.84 15.84
CA TYR A 182 13.59 6.15 14.45
C TYR A 182 14.20 4.94 13.72
N PHE A 183 14.87 4.05 14.46
CA PHE A 183 15.39 2.79 13.94
C PHE A 183 14.29 1.89 13.33
N ILE A 184 13.10 1.83 13.94
CA ILE A 184 11.98 1.06 13.40
C ILE A 184 11.54 1.62 12.04
N GLN A 185 11.47 2.96 11.90
CA GLN A 185 11.16 3.60 10.62
C GLN A 185 12.22 3.26 9.57
N LEU A 186 13.51 3.37 9.92
CA LEU A 186 14.60 3.03 9.01
C LEU A 186 14.57 1.57 8.57
N LEU A 187 14.28 0.64 9.49
CA LEU A 187 14.15 -0.78 9.16
C LEU A 187 13.06 -0.99 8.10
N PHE A 188 11.87 -0.40 8.29
CA PHE A 188 10.79 -0.48 7.31
C PHE A 188 11.11 0.23 5.99
N PHE A 189 11.91 1.30 6.01
CA PHE A 189 12.38 1.96 4.80
C PHE A 189 13.35 1.08 4.03
N ILE A 190 14.31 0.45 4.70
CA ILE A 190 15.24 -0.50 4.06
C ILE A 190 14.45 -1.67 3.48
N LEU A 191 13.55 -2.29 4.26
CA LEU A 191 12.71 -3.39 3.77
C LEU A 191 11.86 -2.97 2.56
N GLY A 192 11.27 -1.77 2.60
CA GLY A 192 10.47 -1.25 1.49
C GLY A 192 11.30 -0.95 0.24
N LEU A 193 12.45 -0.30 0.37
CA LEU A 193 13.36 -0.04 -0.75
C LEU A 193 13.94 -1.33 -1.33
N SER A 194 14.14 -2.35 -0.49
CA SER A 194 14.54 -3.68 -0.92
C SER A 194 13.43 -4.55 -1.50
N MET A 195 12.17 -4.12 -1.38
CA MET A 195 11.07 -4.66 -2.20
C MET A 195 11.00 -3.97 -3.56
N HIS A 196 11.18 -2.64 -3.60
CA HIS A 196 11.27 -1.90 -4.84
C HIS A 196 11.89 -0.52 -4.68
N ILE A 197 12.96 -0.26 -5.43
CA ILE A 197 13.66 1.05 -5.41
C ILE A 197 12.79 2.22 -5.86
N GLY A 198 11.72 1.96 -6.62
CA GLY A 198 10.77 2.99 -7.07
C GLY A 198 10.06 3.74 -5.93
N ALA A 199 10.10 3.22 -4.69
CA ALA A 199 9.57 3.91 -3.51
C ALA A 199 10.55 4.91 -2.87
N LEU A 200 11.79 5.03 -3.39
CA LEU A 200 12.81 5.96 -2.89
C LEU A 200 12.36 7.41 -2.78
N PRO A 201 11.63 8.00 -3.75
CA PRO A 201 11.18 9.39 -3.62
C PRO A 201 10.30 9.63 -2.39
N ILE A 202 9.47 8.66 -2.02
CA ILE A 202 8.61 8.73 -0.83
C ILE A 202 9.47 8.79 0.44
N VAL A 203 10.47 7.91 0.52
CA VAL A 203 11.42 7.85 1.65
C VAL A 203 12.20 9.17 1.74
N VAL A 204 12.77 9.66 0.63
CA VAL A 204 13.55 10.91 0.62
C VAL A 204 12.70 12.09 1.09
N ILE A 205 11.48 12.26 0.57
CA ILE A 205 10.57 13.33 1.01
C ILE A 205 10.32 13.22 2.52
N LYS A 206 10.08 12.00 3.03
CA LYS A 206 9.83 11.81 4.46
C LYS A 206 11.05 12.18 5.31
N LEU A 207 12.23 11.73 4.92
CA LEU A 207 13.48 12.03 5.63
C LEU A 207 13.76 13.55 5.65
N VAL A 208 13.53 14.24 4.54
CA VAL A 208 13.65 15.71 4.47
C VAL A 208 12.65 16.38 5.42
N ILE A 209 11.39 15.93 5.46
CA ILE A 209 10.41 16.47 6.41
C ILE A 209 10.82 16.19 7.85
N ASP A 210 11.35 15.01 8.16
CA ASP A 210 11.85 14.65 9.49
C ASP A 210 13.01 15.56 9.94
N LEU A 211 13.92 15.85 9.01
CA LEU A 211 15.04 16.76 9.21
C LEU A 211 14.56 18.19 9.49
N LEU A 212 13.70 18.73 8.62
CA LEU A 212 13.17 20.10 8.74
C LEU A 212 12.33 20.28 10.00
N TYR A 213 11.52 19.28 10.38
CA TYR A 213 10.76 19.33 11.64
C TYR A 213 11.65 19.23 12.87
N SER A 214 12.75 18.49 12.80
CA SER A 214 13.72 18.39 13.89
C SER A 214 14.43 19.72 14.12
N LEU A 215 14.80 20.43 13.04
CA LEU A 215 15.30 21.81 13.09
C LEU A 215 14.28 22.78 13.69
N TYR A 216 13.06 22.76 13.18
CA TYR A 216 11.98 23.63 13.65
C TYR A 216 11.66 23.44 15.15
N LYS A 217 11.85 22.23 15.68
CA LYS A 217 11.66 21.90 17.10
C LYS A 217 12.94 22.03 17.94
N SER A 218 14.01 22.58 17.38
CA SER A 218 15.32 22.75 18.04
C SER A 218 15.89 21.44 18.61
N LYS A 219 15.56 20.30 18.00
CA LYS A 219 16.10 18.98 18.39
C LYS A 219 17.43 18.73 17.69
N TRP A 220 18.44 19.54 18.02
CA TRP A 220 19.74 19.58 17.34
C TRP A 220 20.46 18.23 17.28
N LEU A 221 20.38 17.42 18.34
CA LEU A 221 20.97 16.08 18.35
C LEU A 221 20.35 15.15 17.29
N ILE A 222 19.01 15.20 17.15
CA ILE A 222 18.31 14.43 16.11
C ILE A 222 18.68 14.99 14.73
N PHE A 223 18.72 16.31 14.58
CA PHE A 223 19.12 16.94 13.33
C PHE A 223 20.52 16.52 12.87
N TRP A 224 21.53 16.66 13.73
CA TRP A 224 22.90 16.26 13.40
C TRP A 224 23.02 14.76 13.15
N GLY A 225 22.34 13.93 13.96
CA GLY A 225 22.28 12.49 13.73
C GLY A 225 21.69 12.13 12.36
N LEU A 226 20.60 12.79 11.96
CA LEU A 226 19.97 12.61 10.65
C LEU A 226 20.87 13.11 9.51
N MET A 227 21.55 14.25 9.67
CA MET A 227 22.49 14.79 8.69
C MET A 227 23.65 13.82 8.44
N VAL A 228 24.32 13.38 9.51
CA VAL A 228 25.45 12.44 9.42
C VAL A 228 24.98 11.12 8.82
N LEU A 229 23.86 10.57 9.28
CA LEU A 229 23.30 9.35 8.71
C LEU A 229 22.97 9.50 7.23
N SER A 230 22.38 10.62 6.81
CA SER A 230 22.04 10.88 5.41
C SER A 230 23.30 11.00 4.55
N ALA A 231 24.35 11.67 5.04
CA ALA A 231 25.62 11.79 4.33
C ALA A 231 26.33 10.44 4.18
N VAL A 232 26.43 9.66 5.26
CA VAL A 232 27.02 8.30 5.23
C VAL A 232 26.21 7.39 4.30
N SER A 233 24.89 7.43 4.40
CA SER A 233 24.00 6.64 3.53
C SER A 233 24.16 7.03 2.07
N PHE A 234 24.29 8.32 1.75
CA PHE A 234 24.51 8.79 0.39
C PHE A 234 25.85 8.32 -0.19
N ILE A 235 26.92 8.37 0.60
CA ILE A 235 28.24 7.84 0.20
C ILE A 235 28.16 6.33 -0.07
N LEU A 236 27.49 5.58 0.80
CA LEU A 236 27.29 4.14 0.61
C LEU A 236 26.40 3.85 -0.61
N PHE A 237 25.36 4.66 -0.85
CA PHE A 237 24.49 4.56 -2.03
C PHE A 237 25.27 4.70 -3.34
N ILE A 238 26.24 5.62 -3.40
CA ILE A 238 27.11 5.78 -4.57
C ILE A 238 28.07 4.58 -4.68
N LYS A 239 28.78 4.24 -3.59
CA LYS A 239 29.77 3.14 -3.61
C LYS A 239 29.19 1.78 -3.98
N LEU A 240 27.93 1.53 -3.63
CA LEU A 240 27.24 0.27 -3.92
C LEU A 240 26.54 0.27 -5.30
N GLY A 241 26.72 1.30 -6.14
CA GLY A 241 26.07 1.39 -7.47
C GLY A 241 24.54 1.57 -7.42
N ILE A 242 23.99 1.82 -6.24
CA ILE A 242 22.55 2.01 -6.03
C ILE A 242 22.09 3.30 -6.71
N PHE A 243 22.91 4.35 -6.64
CA PHE A 243 22.63 5.63 -7.28
C PHE A 243 22.45 5.48 -8.80
N ASP A 244 23.35 4.74 -9.45
CA ASP A 244 23.28 4.49 -10.89
C ASP A 244 22.03 3.67 -11.25
N THR A 245 21.69 2.66 -10.43
CA THR A 245 20.46 1.87 -10.59
C THR A 245 19.20 2.73 -10.43
N ALA A 246 19.18 3.62 -9.43
CA ALA A 246 18.05 4.51 -9.18
C ALA A 246 17.87 5.54 -10.31
N ILE A 247 18.96 6.12 -10.81
CA ILE A 247 18.93 7.02 -11.98
C ILE A 247 18.51 6.27 -13.23
N GLY A 248 19.05 5.08 -13.48
CA GLY A 248 18.67 4.25 -14.62
C GLY A 248 17.17 3.97 -14.64
N LYS A 249 16.61 3.57 -13.48
CA LYS A 249 15.16 3.37 -13.33
C LYS A 249 14.38 4.66 -13.46
N PHE A 250 14.85 5.77 -12.89
CA PHE A 250 14.20 7.07 -13.05
C PHE A 250 14.14 7.50 -14.52
N ASN A 251 15.23 7.34 -15.27
CA ASN A 251 15.30 7.64 -16.69
C ASN A 251 14.33 6.74 -17.46
N GLU A 252 14.37 5.42 -17.27
CA GLU A 252 13.46 4.44 -17.89
C GLU A 252 11.97 4.86 -17.74
N TYR A 253 11.59 5.35 -16.56
CA TYR A 253 10.21 5.77 -16.27
C TYR A 253 9.89 7.22 -16.68
N SER A 254 10.88 8.09 -16.84
CA SER A 254 10.68 9.51 -17.17
C SER A 254 10.78 9.81 -18.67
N THR A 255 11.62 9.07 -19.41
CA THR A 255 11.76 9.19 -20.87
C THR A 255 10.72 8.38 -21.62
N GLY A 256 10.01 7.48 -20.95
CA GLY A 256 8.94 6.68 -21.55
C GLY A 256 9.46 5.46 -22.33
N ASP A 257 10.67 4.98 -22.09
CA ASP A 257 11.13 3.71 -22.68
C ASP A 257 10.18 2.54 -22.30
N VAL A 258 9.60 2.57 -21.09
CA VAL A 258 8.54 1.62 -20.70
C VAL A 258 7.22 1.86 -21.44
N ALA A 259 6.96 3.09 -21.91
CA ALA A 259 5.78 3.43 -22.71
C ALA A 259 5.82 2.84 -24.13
N THR A 260 6.94 2.24 -24.55
CA THR A 260 7.03 1.46 -25.80
C THR A 260 6.55 0.02 -25.64
N SER A 261 6.37 -0.48 -24.41
CA SER A 261 5.83 -1.83 -24.20
C SER A 261 4.35 -1.88 -24.60
N ALA A 262 3.96 -2.96 -25.30
CA ALA A 262 2.61 -3.13 -25.87
C ALA A 262 1.51 -2.95 -24.81
N TRP A 263 1.73 -3.46 -23.59
CA TRP A 263 0.82 -3.31 -22.46
C TRP A 263 0.60 -1.84 -22.06
N PHE A 264 1.66 -1.03 -21.99
CA PHE A 264 1.54 0.39 -21.65
C PHE A 264 0.78 1.18 -22.72
N GLN A 265 0.99 0.86 -24.00
CA GLN A 265 0.24 1.48 -25.10
C GLN A 265 -1.25 1.10 -25.06
N ILE A 266 -1.58 -0.16 -24.80
CA ILE A 266 -2.97 -0.64 -24.65
C ILE A 266 -3.64 0.09 -23.47
N LEU A 267 -2.96 0.18 -22.33
CA LEU A 267 -3.47 0.86 -21.14
C LEU A 267 -3.68 2.37 -21.38
N GLN A 268 -2.74 3.02 -22.07
CA GLN A 268 -2.81 4.45 -22.37
C GLN A 268 -3.90 4.78 -23.40
N ASN A 269 -4.20 3.86 -24.32
CA ASN A 269 -5.27 4.04 -25.31
C ASN A 269 -6.67 3.73 -24.76
N SER A 270 -6.77 3.05 -23.62
CA SER A 270 -8.05 2.75 -22.97
C SER A 270 -8.74 4.01 -22.43
N ILE A 271 -9.92 4.32 -22.99
CA ILE A 271 -10.79 5.40 -22.50
C ILE A 271 -11.12 5.21 -21.01
N LYS A 272 -11.39 3.96 -20.60
CA LYS A 272 -11.74 3.64 -19.20
C LYS A 272 -10.58 3.93 -18.25
N PHE A 273 -9.34 3.65 -18.65
CA PHE A 273 -8.16 4.00 -17.86
C PHE A 273 -7.94 5.53 -17.78
N LYS A 274 -8.19 6.26 -18.88
CA LYS A 274 -8.14 7.74 -18.86
C LYS A 274 -9.16 8.32 -17.88
N ILE A 275 -10.41 7.84 -17.89
CA ILE A 275 -11.44 8.28 -16.95
C ILE A 275 -11.03 7.94 -15.50
N TYR A 276 -10.55 6.71 -15.26
CA TYR A 276 -10.04 6.30 -13.95
C TYR A 276 -8.93 7.23 -13.44
N LYS A 277 -7.99 7.59 -14.32
CA LYS A 277 -6.91 8.53 -14.02
C LYS A 277 -7.43 9.93 -13.66
N TYR A 278 -8.42 10.46 -14.39
CA TYR A 278 -9.05 11.75 -14.04
C TYR A 278 -9.75 11.71 -12.68
N LEU A 279 -10.42 10.59 -12.35
CA LEU A 279 -11.06 10.40 -11.05
C LEU A 279 -10.04 10.35 -9.91
N ILE A 280 -8.89 9.72 -10.12
CA ILE A 280 -7.77 9.77 -9.17
C ILE A 280 -7.29 11.22 -8.97
N VAL A 281 -7.09 11.97 -10.06
CA VAL A 281 -6.68 13.38 -9.98
C VAL A 281 -7.69 14.21 -9.18
N LEU A 282 -8.99 14.03 -9.44
CA LEU A 282 -10.05 14.71 -8.69
C LEU A 282 -10.04 14.34 -7.21
N TYR A 283 -9.83 13.06 -6.90
CA TYR A 283 -9.70 12.58 -5.52
C TYR A 283 -8.45 13.13 -4.82
N LEU A 284 -7.33 13.27 -5.53
CA LEU A 284 -6.11 13.89 -5.00
C LEU A 284 -6.34 15.37 -4.67
N PHE A 285 -6.99 16.14 -5.55
CA PHE A 285 -7.36 17.52 -5.23
C PHE A 285 -8.24 17.61 -3.98
N PHE A 286 -9.25 16.75 -3.88
CA PHE A 286 -10.12 16.67 -2.72
C PHE A 286 -9.32 16.39 -1.44
N THR A 287 -8.49 15.34 -1.42
CA THR A 287 -7.73 14.96 -0.22
C THR A 287 -6.58 15.91 0.12
N ILE A 288 -5.96 16.56 -0.86
CA ILE A 288 -4.99 17.67 -0.64
C ILE A 288 -5.70 18.80 0.11
N PHE A 289 -6.88 19.21 -0.35
CA PHE A 289 -7.65 20.27 0.31
C PHE A 289 -8.00 19.89 1.76
N LEU A 290 -8.42 18.65 2.01
CA LEU A 290 -8.70 18.18 3.37
C LEU A 290 -7.44 18.20 4.25
N SER A 291 -6.34 17.66 3.74
CA SER A 291 -5.06 17.59 4.47
C SER A 291 -4.52 18.99 4.75
N TRP A 292 -4.65 19.93 3.80
CA TRP A 292 -4.30 21.33 3.98
C TRP A 292 -5.10 21.97 5.12
N GLN A 293 -6.42 21.76 5.16
CA GLN A 293 -7.23 22.25 6.28
C GLN A 293 -6.81 21.64 7.62
N GLN A 294 -6.47 20.35 7.63
CA GLN A 294 -6.03 19.66 8.84
C GLN A 294 -4.65 20.14 9.31
N TYR A 295 -3.75 20.47 8.39
CA TYR A 295 -2.42 21.01 8.69
C TYR A 295 -2.49 22.23 9.61
N PHE A 296 -3.38 23.19 9.31
CA PHE A 296 -3.52 24.38 10.15
C PHE A 296 -4.25 24.11 11.47
N LYS A 297 -5.20 23.17 11.46
CA LYS A 297 -6.07 22.89 12.62
C LYS A 297 -5.44 21.94 13.66
N PHE A 298 -4.75 20.89 13.23
CA PHE A 298 -4.30 19.80 14.12
C PHE A 298 -2.78 19.78 14.26
N LYS A 299 -2.27 20.36 15.37
CA LYS A 299 -0.83 20.42 15.65
C LYS A 299 -0.16 19.03 15.67
N SER A 300 -0.85 18.02 16.19
CA SER A 300 -0.35 16.63 16.26
C SER A 300 -0.19 15.96 14.90
N LEU A 301 -0.91 16.42 13.88
CA LEU A 301 -0.94 15.82 12.55
C LEU A 301 -0.19 16.65 11.50
N ARG A 302 0.32 17.83 11.86
CA ARG A 302 1.00 18.76 10.94
C ARG A 302 2.07 18.08 10.08
N LYS A 303 2.89 17.24 10.70
CA LYS A 303 3.98 16.53 10.04
C LYS A 303 3.47 15.56 8.98
N ILE A 304 2.51 14.71 9.35
CA ILE A 304 1.91 13.73 8.44
C ILE A 304 1.10 14.42 7.33
N ASN A 305 0.36 15.48 7.66
CA ASN A 305 -0.39 16.24 6.66
C ASN A 305 0.54 16.93 5.66
N LEU A 306 1.65 17.52 6.12
CA LEU A 306 2.64 18.09 5.21
C LEU A 306 3.22 17.03 4.27
N PHE A 307 3.57 15.87 4.82
CA PHE A 307 4.05 14.73 4.03
C PHE A 307 3.01 14.25 3.01
N TYR A 308 1.76 14.10 3.43
CA TYR A 308 0.65 13.71 2.56
C TYR A 308 0.43 14.74 1.44
N ILE A 309 0.47 16.04 1.75
CA ILE A 309 0.28 17.12 0.77
C ILE A 309 1.41 17.09 -0.27
N ILE A 310 2.67 17.06 0.16
CA ILE A 310 3.82 17.05 -0.74
C ILE A 310 3.80 15.82 -1.66
N THR A 311 3.58 14.64 -1.08
CA THR A 311 3.52 13.40 -1.88
C THR A 311 2.29 13.35 -2.80
N SER A 312 1.17 13.94 -2.41
CA SER A 312 -0.02 14.04 -3.27
C SER A 312 0.20 15.01 -4.43
N ILE A 313 0.87 16.15 -4.21
CA ILE A 313 1.26 17.08 -5.27
C ILE A 313 2.22 16.39 -6.25
N LEU A 314 3.20 15.65 -5.75
CA LEU A 314 4.11 14.87 -6.58
C LEU A 314 3.34 13.84 -7.43
N THR A 315 2.42 13.11 -6.81
CA THR A 315 1.56 12.13 -7.50
C THR A 315 0.72 12.80 -8.58
N LEU A 316 0.19 14.00 -8.30
CA LEU A 316 -0.58 14.80 -9.25
C LEU A 316 0.27 15.27 -10.43
N ILE A 317 1.49 15.74 -10.19
CA ILE A 317 2.43 16.10 -11.27
C ILE A 317 2.71 14.89 -12.15
N PHE A 318 3.02 13.72 -11.56
CA PHE A 318 3.24 12.50 -12.35
C PHE A 318 1.98 12.05 -13.09
N ALA A 319 0.81 12.15 -12.48
CA ALA A 319 -0.44 11.85 -13.17
C ALA A 319 -0.67 12.80 -14.36
N LEU A 320 -0.36 14.08 -14.25
CA LEU A 320 -0.62 15.04 -15.33
C LEU A 320 0.44 14.99 -16.44
N VAL A 321 1.71 14.80 -16.09
CA VAL A 321 2.85 14.94 -17.01
C VAL A 321 3.27 13.61 -17.62
N GLN A 322 3.15 12.48 -16.88
CA GLN A 322 3.62 11.19 -17.38
C GLN A 322 2.50 10.36 -18.03
N PRO A 323 2.81 9.71 -19.17
CA PRO A 323 1.93 8.68 -19.74
C PRO A 323 1.89 7.42 -18.87
N GLY A 324 0.81 6.66 -19.00
CA GLY A 324 0.67 5.36 -18.33
C GLY A 324 0.37 5.41 -16.84
N SER A 325 0.78 4.35 -16.14
CA SER A 325 0.40 4.02 -14.76
C SER A 325 1.48 4.30 -13.71
N THR A 326 2.62 4.92 -14.07
CA THR A 326 3.76 5.16 -13.16
C THR A 326 3.35 5.92 -11.90
N PHE A 327 2.41 6.87 -12.03
CA PHE A 327 1.88 7.65 -10.90
C PHE A 327 1.17 6.78 -9.84
N LEU A 328 0.64 5.60 -10.22
CA LEU A 328 -0.06 4.72 -9.28
C LEU A 328 0.84 4.26 -8.14
N ARG A 329 2.15 4.13 -8.39
CA ARG A 329 3.14 3.75 -7.37
C ARG A 329 3.17 4.73 -6.21
N TYR A 330 3.00 6.02 -6.50
CA TYR A 330 2.90 7.04 -5.47
C TYR A 330 1.49 7.07 -4.90
N PHE A 331 0.46 6.97 -5.73
CA PHE A 331 -0.95 6.97 -5.34
C PHE A 331 -1.30 5.98 -4.23
N TYR A 332 -0.66 4.81 -4.21
CA TYR A 332 -0.87 3.80 -3.18
C TYR A 332 -0.63 4.31 -1.76
N LEU A 333 0.30 5.25 -1.59
CA LEU A 333 0.54 5.89 -0.30
C LEU A 333 -0.68 6.70 0.15
N GLN A 334 -1.31 7.44 -0.77
CA GLN A 334 -2.52 8.21 -0.49
C GLN A 334 -3.70 7.30 -0.20
N VAL A 335 -3.79 6.14 -0.87
CA VAL A 335 -4.80 5.13 -0.55
C VAL A 335 -4.61 4.62 0.88
N LEU A 336 -3.40 4.18 1.26
CA LEU A 336 -3.13 3.66 2.60
C LEU A 336 -3.34 4.71 3.71
N LEU A 337 -3.04 5.98 3.42
CA LEU A 337 -3.24 7.10 4.36
C LEU A 337 -4.64 7.72 4.31
N SER A 338 -5.50 7.31 3.36
CA SER A 338 -6.81 7.93 3.13
C SER A 338 -7.69 7.93 4.37
N SER A 339 -7.67 6.83 5.14
CA SER A 339 -8.47 6.70 6.36
C SER A 339 -8.10 7.75 7.40
N LEU A 340 -6.80 8.06 7.52
CA LEU A 340 -6.32 9.11 8.41
C LEU A 340 -6.89 10.47 7.99
N ILE A 341 -6.83 10.79 6.69
CA ILE A 341 -7.33 12.08 6.19
C ILE A 341 -8.85 12.19 6.33
N ILE A 342 -9.62 11.14 6.08
CA ILE A 342 -11.08 11.20 6.14
C ILE A 342 -11.59 11.28 7.58
N MET A 343 -11.04 10.48 8.50
CA MET A 343 -11.48 10.46 9.89
C MET A 343 -11.23 11.78 10.61
N ASN A 344 -10.07 12.41 10.37
CA ASN A 344 -9.66 13.64 11.04
C ASN A 344 -10.51 14.88 10.69
N HIS A 345 -11.45 14.79 9.74
CA HIS A 345 -12.29 15.92 9.35
C HIS A 345 -13.61 16.01 10.15
N TYR A 346 -14.02 14.94 10.85
CA TYR A 346 -15.34 14.77 11.47
C TYR A 346 -15.90 15.97 12.26
N ASP A 347 -15.15 16.52 13.21
CA ASP A 347 -15.70 17.47 14.19
C ASP A 347 -15.82 18.91 13.68
N ARG A 348 -15.20 19.25 12.54
CA ARG A 348 -14.97 20.66 12.16
C ARG A 348 -15.28 21.01 10.71
N VAL A 349 -16.05 20.17 10.02
CA VAL A 349 -16.67 20.50 8.72
C VAL A 349 -17.89 21.37 8.97
N LYS A 350 -17.96 22.55 8.34
CA LYS A 350 -19.19 23.35 8.36
C LYS A 350 -20.33 22.64 7.60
N ASN A 351 -20.01 22.00 6.46
CA ASN A 351 -20.97 21.31 5.61
C ASN A 351 -20.73 19.80 5.61
N LYS A 352 -21.14 19.12 6.69
CA LYS A 352 -20.92 17.68 6.88
C LYS A 352 -21.59 16.84 5.79
N ASP A 353 -22.82 17.19 5.40
CA ASP A 353 -23.58 16.41 4.42
C ASP A 353 -22.92 16.44 3.03
N VAL A 354 -22.43 17.61 2.60
CA VAL A 354 -21.68 17.74 1.34
C VAL A 354 -20.42 16.88 1.38
N PHE A 355 -19.69 16.87 2.49
CA PHE A 355 -18.51 16.02 2.64
C PHE A 355 -18.85 14.53 2.58
N ILE A 356 -19.94 14.11 3.23
CA ILE A 356 -20.44 12.73 3.20
C ILE A 356 -20.79 12.35 1.76
N LEU A 357 -21.54 13.19 1.04
CA LEU A 357 -21.93 12.95 -0.35
C LEU A 357 -20.72 12.83 -1.28
N ILE A 358 -19.71 13.69 -1.13
CA ILE A 358 -18.47 13.61 -1.93
C ILE A 358 -17.74 12.28 -1.67
N ASN A 359 -17.65 11.83 -0.42
CA ASN A 359 -17.02 10.55 -0.12
C ASN A 359 -17.84 9.38 -0.68
N ILE A 360 -19.17 9.40 -0.55
CA ILE A 360 -20.05 8.38 -1.13
C ILE A 360 -19.88 8.32 -2.65
N PHE A 361 -19.79 9.47 -3.32
CA PHE A 361 -19.52 9.54 -4.76
C PHE A 361 -18.20 8.84 -5.11
N PHE A 362 -17.10 9.16 -4.42
CA PHE A 362 -15.82 8.50 -4.68
C PHE A 362 -15.86 7.01 -4.39
N ILE A 363 -16.47 6.59 -3.27
CA ILE A 363 -16.63 5.17 -2.91
C ILE A 363 -17.37 4.43 -4.03
N ALA A 364 -18.51 4.94 -4.47
CA ALA A 364 -19.32 4.30 -5.51
C ALA A 364 -18.56 4.17 -6.83
N VAL A 365 -17.88 5.24 -7.25
CA VAL A 365 -17.12 5.27 -8.49
C VAL A 365 -15.91 4.33 -8.44
N PHE A 366 -15.14 4.32 -7.35
CA PHE A 366 -13.98 3.44 -7.23
C PHE A 366 -14.38 1.97 -7.03
N LEU A 367 -15.50 1.68 -6.34
CA LEU A 367 -16.08 0.33 -6.29
C LEU A 367 -16.48 -0.17 -7.68
N TYR A 368 -17.10 0.68 -8.51
CA TYR A 368 -17.40 0.32 -9.90
C TYR A 368 -16.13 -0.11 -10.65
N TYR A 369 -15.04 0.64 -10.51
CA TYR A 369 -13.77 0.29 -11.13
C TYR A 369 -13.15 -0.98 -10.55
N GLN A 370 -13.27 -1.21 -9.24
CA GLN A 370 -12.80 -2.44 -8.63
C GLN A 370 -13.51 -3.67 -9.21
N ILE A 371 -14.85 -3.65 -9.29
CA ILE A 371 -15.64 -4.74 -9.88
C ILE A 371 -15.27 -4.91 -11.36
N TYR A 372 -15.24 -3.81 -12.11
CA TYR A 372 -14.92 -3.83 -13.53
C TYR A 372 -13.56 -4.46 -13.84
N TYR A 373 -12.51 -4.11 -13.09
CA TYR A 373 -11.18 -4.65 -13.34
C TYR A 373 -10.95 -6.04 -12.73
N ILE A 374 -11.72 -6.44 -11.72
CA ILE A 374 -11.79 -7.85 -11.32
C ILE A 374 -12.28 -8.68 -12.50
N GLY A 375 -13.43 -8.34 -13.11
CA GLY A 375 -13.97 -9.09 -14.24
C GLY A 375 -13.16 -9.05 -15.54
N ILE A 376 -12.13 -8.19 -15.64
CA ILE A 376 -11.17 -8.21 -16.77
C ILE A 376 -9.96 -9.09 -16.46
N ASN A 377 -9.47 -9.04 -15.22
CA ASN A 377 -8.16 -9.57 -14.88
C ASN A 377 -8.21 -11.01 -14.36
N ILE A 378 -9.39 -11.49 -13.93
CA ILE A 378 -9.63 -12.83 -13.40
C ILE A 378 -11.06 -13.29 -13.73
N ASP A 379 -11.33 -14.58 -13.66
CA ASP A 379 -12.71 -15.11 -13.68
C ASP A 379 -13.46 -14.66 -12.41
N GLU A 380 -14.27 -13.60 -12.53
CA GLU A 380 -15.01 -13.00 -11.41
C GLU A 380 -15.95 -14.00 -10.72
N SER A 381 -16.64 -14.84 -11.50
CA SER A 381 -17.61 -15.79 -10.95
C SER A 381 -16.89 -16.83 -10.10
N LYS A 382 -15.82 -17.42 -10.65
CA LYS A 382 -15.01 -18.39 -9.91
C LYS A 382 -14.35 -17.74 -8.69
N PHE A 383 -13.74 -16.57 -8.87
CA PHE A 383 -13.10 -15.84 -7.79
C PHE A 383 -14.07 -15.54 -6.64
N PHE A 384 -15.28 -15.06 -6.93
CA PHE A 384 -16.26 -14.75 -5.90
C PHE A 384 -16.72 -16.02 -5.16
N LYS A 385 -16.97 -17.09 -5.93
CA LYS A 385 -17.37 -18.40 -5.41
C LYS A 385 -16.32 -18.96 -4.44
N ASP A 386 -15.07 -19.02 -4.87
CA ASP A 386 -13.96 -19.62 -4.12
C ASP A 386 -13.54 -18.73 -2.93
N THR A 387 -13.63 -17.41 -3.07
CA THR A 387 -13.21 -16.47 -2.01
C THR A 387 -14.26 -16.31 -0.92
N PHE A 388 -15.54 -16.25 -1.28
CA PHE A 388 -16.59 -15.79 -0.36
C PHE A 388 -17.68 -16.83 -0.06
N LEU A 389 -17.97 -17.73 -1.00
CA LEU A 389 -19.08 -18.68 -0.86
C LEU A 389 -18.62 -20.04 -0.35
N TYR A 390 -17.41 -20.49 -0.73
CA TYR A 390 -16.89 -21.77 -0.29
C TYR A 390 -16.01 -21.70 0.96
N PRO A 391 -16.15 -22.69 1.87
CA PRO A 391 -15.17 -22.90 2.94
C PRO A 391 -13.77 -23.13 2.36
N ILE A 392 -12.76 -22.73 3.12
CA ILE A 392 -11.34 -22.79 2.69
C ILE A 392 -10.85 -24.22 2.41
N TRP A 393 -11.54 -25.23 2.96
CA TRP A 393 -11.24 -26.66 2.77
C TRP A 393 -12.16 -27.34 1.74
N PHE A 394 -12.96 -26.59 1.00
CA PHE A 394 -13.83 -27.16 -0.02
C PHE A 394 -13.02 -27.47 -1.28
N GLU A 395 -12.78 -28.76 -1.53
CA GLU A 395 -12.25 -29.25 -2.82
C GLU A 395 -13.44 -29.65 -3.71
N GLU A 396 -13.47 -29.16 -4.96
CA GLU A 396 -14.47 -29.56 -5.98
C GLU A 396 -14.21 -30.96 -6.54
#